data_AF-A0A543AYN1-F1
#
_entry.id   AF-A0A543AYN1-F1
#
_cell.length_a   1.000
_cell.length_b   1.000
_cell.length_c   1.000
_cell.angle_alpha   90.00
_cell.angle_beta   90.00
_cell.angle_gamma   90.00
#
_symmetry.space_group_name_H-M   'P 1'
#
loop_
_entity.id
_entity.type
_entity.pdbx_description
1 polymer ?
#
loop_
_entity_poly.entity_id
_entity_poly.type
_entity_poly.pdbx_seq_one_letter_code
_entity_poly.pdbx_strand_id
1 'polypeptide(L)'
;MAALTCEGSWFCCGNSWGPCGTTGTGACGTCHSANMQHAWPNASQACWDITRPDLCGINLARRTCGHRHTTTNRCNGSSVTTSIADCGPRTKSFCGERSCCGSVCESNRAMDLTPAAYSRIANLSTGLIPVQVT
;
A
#
# COMPACT_ATOMS: atom_id res chain seq x y z
N MET A 1 3.74 -17.04 -7.34
CA MET A 1 3.53 -15.70 -7.94
C MET A 1 4.82 -14.93 -7.76
N ALA A 2 5.20 -14.09 -8.74
CA ALA A 2 6.34 -13.20 -8.57
C ALA A 2 6.04 -12.15 -7.51
N ALA A 3 7.04 -11.78 -6.71
CA ALA A 3 6.90 -10.69 -5.76
C ALA A 3 6.75 -9.36 -6.52
N LEU A 4 5.85 -8.48 -6.06
CA LEU A 4 5.77 -7.10 -6.54
C LEU A 4 6.86 -6.30 -5.86
N THR A 5 7.60 -5.49 -6.62
CA THR A 5 8.45 -4.43 -6.05
C THR A 5 7.90 -3.09 -6.48
N CYS A 6 7.71 -2.19 -5.52
CA CYS A 6 7.03 -0.93 -5.73
C CYS A 6 7.39 0.07 -4.64
N GLU A 7 6.90 1.29 -4.77
CA GLU A 7 6.92 2.23 -3.66
C GLU A 7 5.78 1.92 -2.68
N GLY A 8 6.12 1.93 -1.40
CA GLY A 8 5.22 1.75 -0.29
C GLY A 8 5.07 3.04 0.51
N SER A 9 3.84 3.38 0.88
CA SER A 9 3.53 4.52 1.73
C SER A 9 2.71 4.11 2.95
N TRP A 10 2.27 5.09 3.73
CA TRP A 10 1.26 4.88 4.75
C TRP A 10 0.06 5.78 4.54
N PHE A 11 -1.11 5.30 4.97
CA PHE A 11 -2.37 6.04 4.91
C PHE A 11 -3.15 5.81 6.19
N CYS A 12 -4.03 6.74 6.51
CA CYS A 12 -5.02 6.52 7.55
C CYS A 12 -6.30 5.97 6.95
N CYS A 13 -6.90 5.00 7.65
CA CYS A 13 -8.18 4.44 7.25
C CYS A 13 -9.27 5.52 7.26
N GLY A 14 -10.02 5.60 6.17
CA GLY A 14 -11.07 6.59 5.96
C GLY A 14 -11.73 6.43 4.60
N ASN A 15 -12.90 7.02 4.40
CA ASN A 15 -13.60 6.99 3.11
C ASN A 15 -13.01 8.00 2.08
N SER A 16 -11.94 8.70 2.46
CA SER A 16 -11.32 9.77 1.68
C SER A 16 -9.80 9.62 1.64
N TRP A 17 -9.24 9.99 0.49
CA TRP A 17 -7.80 10.09 0.27
C TRP A 17 -7.27 11.35 0.97
N GLY A 18 -6.44 11.22 2.00
CA GLY A 18 -5.89 12.38 2.70
C GLY A 18 -5.31 12.07 4.08
N PRO A 19 -4.78 13.09 4.79
CA PRO A 19 -4.30 12.94 6.16
C PRO A 19 -5.42 12.46 7.10
N CYS A 20 -5.03 11.80 8.19
CA CYS A 20 -5.90 11.11 9.14
C CYS A 20 -7.08 11.96 9.64
N GLY A 21 -8.24 11.83 8.99
CA GLY A 21 -9.50 12.47 9.38
C GLY A 21 -10.39 11.58 10.25
N THR A 22 -11.58 12.09 10.59
CA THR A 22 -12.60 11.35 11.34
C THR A 22 -13.23 10.23 10.50
N THR A 23 -12.88 8.99 10.85
CA THR A 23 -13.58 7.71 10.63
C THR A 23 -14.22 7.43 9.26
N GLY A 24 -13.61 6.47 8.55
CA GLY A 24 -14.27 5.56 7.64
C GLY A 24 -13.64 4.17 7.78
N THR A 25 -14.35 3.11 7.43
CA THR A 25 -13.85 1.73 7.54
C THR A 25 -13.24 1.21 6.24
N GLY A 26 -12.90 2.13 5.32
CA GLY A 26 -12.35 1.83 4.01
C GLY A 26 -13.34 1.08 3.11
N ALA A 27 -12.93 0.80 1.89
CA ALA A 27 -13.74 0.08 0.91
C ALA A 27 -14.13 -1.34 1.36
N CYS A 28 -13.38 -1.95 2.28
CA CYS A 28 -13.70 -3.27 2.82
C CYS A 28 -14.59 -3.24 4.07
N GLY A 29 -14.88 -2.06 4.64
CA GLY A 29 -15.68 -1.96 5.85
C GLY A 29 -14.96 -2.36 7.16
N THR A 30 -13.65 -2.62 7.12
CA THR A 30 -12.86 -3.12 8.26
C THR A 30 -11.57 -2.35 8.53
N CYS A 31 -11.29 -1.26 7.81
CA CYS A 31 -10.03 -0.52 7.91
C CYS A 31 -9.96 0.28 9.23
N HIS A 32 -8.91 0.04 10.01
CA HIS A 32 -8.54 0.84 11.17
C HIS A 32 -7.03 1.13 11.19
N SER A 33 -6.65 2.40 11.34
CA SER A 33 -5.24 2.85 11.32
C SER A 33 -4.37 2.18 12.40
N ALA A 34 -4.98 1.72 13.49
CA ALA A 34 -4.30 1.02 14.58
C ALA A 34 -4.08 -0.49 14.31
N ASN A 35 -4.67 -1.05 13.26
CA ASN A 35 -4.60 -2.48 12.94
C ASN A 35 -3.51 -2.79 11.89
N MET A 36 -3.11 -4.05 11.80
CA MET A 36 -2.15 -4.53 10.80
C MET A 36 -2.82 -4.73 9.42
N GLN A 37 -3.04 -3.63 8.71
CA GLN A 37 -3.83 -3.60 7.48
C GLN A 37 -3.14 -2.79 6.37
N HIS A 38 -3.64 -2.92 5.16
CA HIS A 38 -3.18 -2.16 4.00
C HIS A 38 -4.29 -1.94 2.97
N ALA A 39 -4.08 -0.96 2.09
CA ALA A 39 -4.86 -0.76 0.88
C ALA A 39 -4.23 -1.52 -0.29
N TRP A 40 -5.06 -2.11 -1.15
CA TRP A 40 -4.59 -2.83 -2.34
C TRP A 40 -5.31 -2.34 -3.61
N PRO A 41 -4.59 -2.04 -4.72
CA PRO A 41 -5.22 -1.45 -5.91
C PRO A 41 -6.21 -2.40 -6.59
N ASN A 42 -5.90 -3.70 -6.61
CA ASN A 42 -6.72 -4.71 -7.27
C ASN A 42 -7.53 -5.54 -6.27
N ALA A 43 -8.21 -4.90 -5.31
CA ALA A 43 -9.01 -5.59 -4.30
C ALA A 43 -10.42 -5.97 -4.76
N SER A 44 -11.01 -5.15 -5.62
CA SER A 44 -12.31 -5.35 -6.27
C SER A 44 -12.29 -4.63 -7.61
N GLN A 45 -13.37 -4.75 -8.41
CA GLN A 45 -13.44 -4.03 -9.69
C GLN A 45 -13.51 -2.53 -9.46
N ALA A 46 -14.30 -2.10 -8.47
CA ALA A 46 -14.37 -0.71 -8.06
C ALA A 46 -12.99 -0.16 -7.63
N CYS A 47 -12.19 -0.95 -6.88
CA CYS A 47 -10.82 -0.54 -6.54
C CYS A 47 -9.93 -0.42 -7.78
N TRP A 48 -10.03 -1.37 -8.72
CA TRP A 48 -9.24 -1.33 -9.94
C TRP A 48 -9.55 -0.09 -10.78
N ASP A 49 -10.83 0.24 -10.96
CA ASP A 49 -11.27 1.35 -11.81
C ASP A 49 -10.81 2.72 -11.27
N ILE A 50 -10.71 2.85 -9.94
CA ILE A 50 -10.22 4.09 -9.31
C ILE A 50 -8.69 4.13 -9.25
N THR A 51 -8.00 3.00 -9.01
CA THR A 51 -6.54 2.99 -8.77
C THR A 51 -5.71 2.84 -10.04
N ARG A 52 -6.15 2.01 -11.00
CA ARG A 52 -5.55 1.79 -12.33
C ARG A 52 -4.03 1.62 -12.32
N PRO A 53 -3.49 0.61 -11.60
CA PRO A 53 -2.05 0.33 -11.58
C PRO A 53 -1.51 -0.10 -12.96
N ASP A 54 -2.38 -0.59 -13.85
CA ASP A 54 -2.07 -0.94 -15.24
C ASP A 54 -1.55 0.25 -16.05
N LEU A 55 -2.03 1.47 -15.75
CA LEU A 55 -1.55 2.68 -16.43
C LEU A 55 -0.09 3.00 -16.10
N CYS A 56 0.44 2.43 -15.01
CA CYS A 56 1.86 2.54 -14.64
C CYS A 56 2.67 1.28 -15.03
N GLY A 57 2.09 0.37 -15.83
CA GLY A 57 2.73 -0.88 -16.22
C GLY A 57 2.78 -1.96 -15.13
N ILE A 58 2.04 -1.79 -14.03
CA ILE A 58 1.99 -2.77 -12.95
C ILE A 58 0.83 -3.74 -13.19
N ASN A 59 1.15 -5.02 -13.31
CA ASN A 59 0.14 -6.08 -13.37
C ASN A 59 -0.04 -6.71 -11.99
N LEU A 60 -1.22 -6.56 -11.40
CA LEU A 60 -1.55 -7.10 -10.08
C LEU A 60 -2.61 -8.17 -10.18
N ALA A 61 -2.43 -9.29 -9.47
CA ALA A 61 -3.51 -10.26 -9.29
C ALA A 61 -4.64 -9.68 -8.42
N ARG A 62 -5.88 -10.04 -8.72
CA ARG A 62 -7.05 -9.69 -7.89
C ARG A 62 -6.93 -10.40 -6.54
N ARG A 63 -6.95 -9.64 -5.45
CA ARG A 63 -6.88 -10.16 -4.06
C ARG A 63 -7.90 -9.43 -3.20
N THR A 64 -8.89 -10.14 -2.70
CA THR A 64 -10.05 -9.52 -2.02
C THR A 64 -9.74 -9.11 -0.58
N CYS A 65 -10.61 -8.29 -0.01
CA CYS A 65 -10.60 -7.91 1.40
C CYS A 65 -10.30 -9.10 2.32
N GLY A 66 -9.44 -8.89 3.33
CA GLY A 66 -8.98 -9.93 4.25
C GLY A 66 -7.80 -10.77 3.76
N HIS A 67 -7.47 -10.77 2.45
CA HIS A 67 -6.27 -11.43 1.96
C HIS A 67 -5.02 -10.82 2.60
N ARG A 68 -4.02 -11.66 2.90
CA ARG A 68 -2.81 -11.26 3.61
C ARG A 68 -1.64 -11.18 2.64
N HIS A 69 -0.90 -10.08 2.74
CA HIS A 69 0.39 -9.92 2.07
C HIS A 69 1.47 -9.72 3.12
N THR A 70 2.68 -10.16 2.81
CA THR A 70 3.88 -9.75 3.54
C THR A 70 4.55 -8.62 2.76
N THR A 71 4.78 -7.50 3.44
CA THR A 71 5.50 -6.34 2.90
C THR A 71 6.87 -6.25 3.57
N THR A 72 7.92 -6.23 2.77
CA THR A 72 9.31 -6.11 3.21
C THR A 72 9.86 -4.76 2.78
N ASN A 73 10.38 -3.98 3.73
CA ASN A 73 11.14 -2.78 3.42
C ASN A 73 12.49 -3.18 2.83
N ARG A 74 12.74 -2.81 1.56
CA ARG A 74 13.96 -3.22 0.85
C ARG A 74 15.21 -2.50 1.33
N CYS A 75 15.07 -1.43 2.12
CA CYS A 75 16.20 -0.69 2.69
C CYS A 75 16.91 -1.46 3.81
N ASN A 76 16.16 -2.21 4.60
CA ASN A 76 16.65 -2.81 5.85
C ASN A 76 16.21 -4.26 6.07
N GLY A 77 15.33 -4.82 5.22
CA GLY A 77 14.83 -6.19 5.31
C GLY A 77 13.69 -6.39 6.33
N SER A 78 13.30 -5.37 7.08
CA SER A 78 12.19 -5.46 8.03
C SER A 78 10.87 -5.76 7.31
N SER A 79 10.07 -6.67 7.87
CA SER A 79 8.86 -7.16 7.21
C SER A 79 7.65 -7.13 8.13
N VAL A 80 6.46 -6.93 7.55
CA VAL A 80 5.17 -6.96 8.25
C VAL A 80 4.14 -7.70 7.41
N THR A 81 3.32 -8.52 8.05
CA THR A 81 2.17 -9.16 7.39
C THR A 81 0.90 -8.44 7.74
N THR A 82 0.14 -8.02 6.74
CA THR A 82 -1.08 -7.22 6.89
C THR A 82 -2.21 -7.78 6.03
N SER A 83 -3.45 -7.47 6.37
CA SER A 83 -4.63 -7.84 5.57
C SER A 83 -5.17 -6.66 4.75
N ILE A 84 -5.66 -6.94 3.54
CA ILE A 84 -6.33 -5.94 2.70
C ILE A 84 -7.59 -5.43 3.41
N ALA A 85 -7.69 -4.12 3.59
CA ALA A 85 -8.83 -3.47 4.22
C ALA A 85 -9.35 -2.23 3.45
N ASP A 86 -8.70 -1.84 2.36
CA ASP A 86 -9.13 -0.70 1.55
C ASP A 86 -8.69 -0.80 0.08
N CYS A 87 -9.26 0.06 -0.77
CA CYS A 87 -8.77 0.33 -2.11
C CYS A 87 -7.64 1.35 -2.05
N GLY A 88 -6.54 1.10 -2.75
CA GLY A 88 -5.47 2.09 -2.87
C GLY A 88 -4.09 1.47 -2.97
N PRO A 89 -3.05 2.28 -3.16
CA PRO A 89 -3.08 3.70 -3.53
C PRO A 89 -3.77 3.95 -4.87
N ARG A 90 -4.09 5.23 -5.17
CA ARG A 90 -4.48 5.66 -6.52
C ARG A 90 -3.26 5.65 -7.45
N THR A 91 -2.72 4.47 -7.75
CA THR A 91 -1.45 4.26 -8.45
C THR A 91 -1.31 5.08 -9.73
N LYS A 92 -2.38 5.24 -10.53
CA LYS A 92 -2.37 6.10 -11.73
C LYS A 92 -1.94 7.56 -11.51
N SER A 93 -2.09 8.08 -10.29
CA SER A 93 -1.68 9.44 -9.93
C SER A 93 -0.21 9.54 -9.54
N PHE A 94 0.48 8.40 -9.39
CA PHE A 94 1.84 8.27 -8.90
C PHE A 94 2.73 7.45 -9.87
N CYS A 95 2.32 7.31 -11.14
CA CYS A 95 3.16 6.65 -12.13
C CYS A 95 4.51 7.37 -12.27
N GLY A 96 5.60 6.64 -12.16
CA GLY A 96 6.95 7.18 -12.20
C GLY A 96 7.42 7.83 -10.90
N GLU A 97 6.58 7.92 -9.86
CA GLU A 97 7.04 8.27 -8.51
C GLU A 97 8.12 7.27 -8.07
N ARG A 98 9.13 7.76 -7.35
CA ARG A 98 10.31 6.97 -7.01
C ARG A 98 10.82 7.35 -5.63
N SER A 99 10.95 6.34 -4.77
CA SER A 99 11.64 6.44 -3.49
C SER A 99 12.91 5.58 -3.52
N CYS A 100 13.92 6.02 -2.80
CA CYS A 100 15.22 5.37 -2.72
C CYS A 100 15.77 5.41 -1.30
N CYS A 101 16.57 4.41 -0.96
CA CYS A 101 17.42 4.37 0.22
C CYS A 101 18.79 3.82 -0.16
N GLY A 102 19.76 4.73 -0.34
CA GLY A 102 21.03 4.39 -0.96
C GLY A 102 20.84 3.96 -2.42
N SER A 103 21.33 2.76 -2.76
CA SER A 103 21.23 2.19 -4.11
C SER A 103 19.92 1.43 -4.38
N VAL A 104 19.09 1.21 -3.36
CA VAL A 104 17.81 0.51 -3.49
C VAL A 104 16.73 1.53 -3.81
N CYS A 105 16.10 1.40 -4.98
CA CYS A 105 15.03 2.27 -5.42
C CYS A 105 13.89 1.45 -5.97
N GLU A 106 12.66 1.88 -5.73
CA GLU A 106 11.49 1.35 -6.39
C GLU A 106 10.63 2.49 -6.94
N SER A 107 9.81 2.15 -7.91
CA SER A 107 8.94 3.10 -8.57
C SER A 107 7.48 2.66 -8.52
N ASN A 108 6.61 3.64 -8.72
CA ASN A 108 5.16 3.53 -8.70
C ASN A 108 4.62 3.11 -7.34
N ARG A 109 3.83 3.98 -6.72
CA ARG A 109 3.17 3.67 -5.46
C ARG A 109 2.05 2.65 -5.67
N ALA A 110 2.19 1.48 -5.06
CA ALA A 110 1.22 0.39 -5.16
C ALA A 110 0.88 -0.28 -3.83
N MET A 111 1.49 0.16 -2.73
CA MET A 111 1.20 -0.36 -1.39
C MET A 111 1.04 0.77 -0.38
N ASP A 112 -0.10 0.86 0.28
CA ASP A 112 -0.30 1.79 1.39
C ASP A 112 -0.61 1.00 2.67
N LEU A 113 0.27 1.11 3.65
CA LEU A 113 0.11 0.45 4.95
C LEU A 113 -0.64 1.37 5.93
N THR A 114 -1.38 0.80 6.87
CA THR A 114 -1.83 1.59 8.03
C THR A 114 -0.62 2.09 8.84
N PRO A 115 -0.76 3.15 9.66
CA PRO A 115 0.35 3.65 10.45
C PRO A 115 0.90 2.59 11.42
N ALA A 116 0.02 1.76 12.00
CA ALA A 116 0.43 0.65 12.85
C ALA A 116 1.30 -0.39 12.12
N ALA A 117 0.99 -0.69 10.86
CA ALA A 117 1.77 -1.62 10.05
C ALA A 117 3.07 -0.99 9.54
N TYR A 118 3.01 0.23 9.02
CA TYR A 118 4.17 0.94 8.51
C TYR A 118 5.24 1.14 9.58
N SER A 119 4.80 1.47 10.81
CA SER A 119 5.67 1.65 11.98
C SER A 119 6.43 0.37 12.39
N ARG A 120 6.09 -0.79 11.84
CA ARG A 120 6.87 -2.04 12.04
C ARG A 120 8.09 -2.13 11.12
N ILE A 121 8.10 -1.41 10.00
CA ILE A 121 9.14 -1.53 8.97
C ILE A 121 9.84 -0.20 8.65
N ALA A 122 9.27 0.94 9.04
CA ALA A 122 9.85 2.27 8.86
C ALA A 122 9.24 3.30 9.83
N ASN A 123 9.86 4.48 9.94
CA ASN A 123 9.29 5.60 10.70
C ASN A 123 8.28 6.37 9.82
N LEU A 124 7.10 6.72 10.34
CA LEU A 124 6.08 7.47 9.59
C LEU A 124 6.61 8.76 8.94
N SER A 125 7.62 9.41 9.52
CA SER A 125 8.25 10.61 8.95
C SER A 125 8.99 10.36 7.63
N THR A 126 9.32 9.11 7.31
CA THR A 126 9.94 8.76 6.02
C THR A 126 8.96 8.88 4.86
N GLY A 127 7.66 8.69 5.11
CA GLY A 127 6.57 8.83 4.13
C GLY A 127 6.53 7.73 3.08
N LEU A 128 7.63 7.54 2.33
CA LEU A 128 7.74 6.63 1.20
C LEU A 128 8.98 5.76 1.33
N ILE A 129 8.82 4.45 1.12
CA ILE A 129 9.92 3.49 1.16
C ILE A 129 9.85 2.52 -0.03
N PRO A 130 11.00 2.07 -0.56
CA PRO A 130 11.06 0.94 -1.47
C PRO A 130 10.61 -0.35 -0.77
N VAL A 131 9.61 -1.05 -1.32
CA VAL A 131 9.08 -2.30 -0.72
C VAL A 131 9.01 -3.45 -1.71
N GLN A 132 9.01 -4.66 -1.16
CA GLN A 132 8.65 -5.89 -1.83
C GLN A 132 7.38 -6.46 -1.19
N VAL A 133 6.43 -6.94 -2.00
CA VAL A 133 5.16 -7.53 -1.55
C VAL A 133 5.04 -8.96 -2.07
N THR A 134 4.74 -9.88 -1.17
CA THR A 134 4.55 -11.32 -1.44
C THR A 134 3.24 -11.84 -0.89
#